data_AF-A0A7W7FJB0-F1
#
_entry.id   AF-A0A7W7FJB0-F1
#
_cell.length_a   1.000
_cell.length_b   1.000
_cell.length_c   1.000
_cell.angle_alpha   90.00
_cell.angle_beta   90.00
_cell.angle_gamma   90.00
#
_symmetry.space_group_name_H-M   'P 1'
#
loop_
_entity.id
_entity.type
_entity.pdbx_description
1 polymer ?
#
loop_
_entity_poly.entity_id
_entity_poly.type
_entity_poly.pdbx_seq_one_letter_code
_entity_poly.pdbx_strand_id
1 'polypeptide(L)' 'MSIADAIAGGPPRAPRARTKLDAYLETLDERDRDAVEVMLRDRDWKHADVRRILAEHGLEASQVQIARWREDRGVHRVSR' A
#
# COMPACT_ATOMS: atom_id res chain seq x y z
N MET A 1 -3.87 30.48 22.91
CA MET A 1 -4.38 29.33 22.13
C MET A 1 -4.26 28.10 23.00
N SER A 2 -5.33 27.35 23.25
CA SER A 2 -5.34 26.22 24.20
C SER A 2 -4.78 24.95 23.57
N ILE A 3 -4.13 24.10 24.37
CA ILE A 3 -3.74 22.74 23.96
C ILE A 3 -4.97 21.93 23.55
N ALA A 4 -6.13 22.18 24.17
CA ALA A 4 -7.39 21.53 23.83
C ALA A 4 -7.83 21.84 22.38
N ASP A 5 -7.68 23.10 21.94
CA ASP A 5 -8.00 23.50 20.56
C ASP A 5 -7.03 22.88 19.55
N ALA A 6 -5.75 22.74 19.91
CA ALA A 6 -4.75 22.09 19.07
C ALA A 6 -5.03 20.58 18.89
N ILE A 7 -5.52 19.91 19.93
CA ILE A 7 -5.90 18.49 19.86
C ILE A 7 -7.24 18.31 19.10
N ALA A 8 -8.19 19.24 19.26
CA ALA A 8 -9.46 19.21 18.53
C ALA A 8 -9.28 19.31 17.01
N GLY A 9 -8.22 19.98 16.55
CA GLY A 9 -7.81 20.02 15.13
C GLY A 9 -7.30 18.68 14.57
N GLY A 10 -7.10 17.68 15.43
CA GLY A 10 -6.54 16.39 15.07
C GLY A 10 -5.03 16.47 14.74
N PRO A 11 -4.34 15.32 14.66
CA PRO A 11 -2.93 15.31 14.29
C PRO A 11 -2.76 15.88 12.87
N PRO A 12 -1.68 16.64 12.60
CA PRO A 12 -1.37 17.11 11.26
C PRO A 12 -1.22 15.90 10.34
N ARG A 13 -2.16 15.72 9.40
CA ARG A 13 -2.06 14.70 8.37
C ARG A 13 -0.99 15.14 7.38
N ALA A 14 0.23 14.66 7.58
CA ALA A 14 1.28 14.83 6.58
C ALA A 14 0.79 14.26 5.23
N PRO A 15 1.05 14.94 4.10
CA PRO A 15 0.74 14.39 2.79
C PRO A 15 1.40 13.02 2.67
N ARG A 16 0.65 12.05 2.12
CA ARG A 16 1.07 10.65 2.03
C ARG A 16 2.42 10.57 1.33
N ALA A 17 3.41 9.99 2.01
CA ALA A 17 4.70 9.71 1.39
C ALA A 17 4.50 8.64 0.31
N ARG A 18 4.75 9.00 -0.94
CA ARG A 18 4.67 8.11 -2.10
C ARG A 18 5.59 6.90 -1.88
N THR A 19 5.03 5.69 -1.97
CA THR A 19 5.82 4.47 -1.75
C THR A 19 6.52 4.04 -3.05
N LYS A 20 7.58 3.23 -2.95
CA LYS A 20 8.21 2.62 -4.14
C LYS A 20 7.22 1.76 -4.95
N LEU A 21 6.22 1.18 -4.29
CA LEU A 21 5.17 0.38 -4.93
C LEU A 21 4.25 1.27 -5.78
N ASP A 22 3.86 2.46 -5.26
CA ASP A 22 3.08 3.42 -6.06
C ASP A 22 3.89 3.94 -7.26
N ALA A 23 5.19 4.21 -7.06
CA ALA A 23 6.06 4.61 -8.17
C ALA A 23 6.18 3.52 -9.26
N TYR A 24 6.28 2.25 -8.84
CA TYR A 24 6.33 1.13 -9.78
C TYR A 24 5.03 0.95 -10.56
N LEU A 25 3.88 1.02 -9.90
CA LEU A 25 2.57 0.92 -10.56
C LEU A 25 2.37 1.97 -11.66
N GLU A 26 2.95 3.15 -11.52
CA GLU A 26 2.93 4.19 -12.55
C GLU A 26 3.80 3.87 -13.78
N THR A 27 4.83 3.02 -13.63
CA THR A 27 5.67 2.58 -14.75
C THR A 27 5.02 1.48 -15.60
N LEU A 28 4.01 0.81 -15.06
CA LEU A 28 3.27 -0.24 -15.75
C LEU A 28 2.20 0.35 -16.67
N ASP A 29 1.88 -0.37 -17.73
CA ASP A 29 0.66 -0.11 -18.49
C ASP A 29 -0.59 -0.41 -17.66
N GLU A 30 -1.75 0.02 -18.16
CA GLU A 30 -3.03 -0.08 -17.45
C GLU A 30 -3.39 -1.53 -17.10
N ARG A 31 -3.12 -2.47 -18.00
CA ARG A 31 -3.48 -3.88 -17.81
C ARG A 31 -2.62 -4.53 -16.73
N ASP A 32 -1.31 -4.30 -16.78
CA ASP A 32 -0.38 -4.84 -15.80
C ASP A 32 -0.58 -4.20 -14.43
N ARG A 33 -0.84 -2.88 -14.39
CA ARG A 33 -1.19 -2.17 -13.16
C ARG A 33 -2.43 -2.78 -12.50
N ASP A 34 -3.51 -2.97 -13.26
CA ASP A 34 -4.75 -3.56 -12.74
C ASP A 34 -4.52 -4.98 -12.22
N ALA A 35 -3.74 -5.80 -12.92
CA ALA A 35 -3.40 -7.14 -12.47
C ALA A 35 -2.63 -7.13 -11.13
N VAL A 36 -1.64 -6.24 -10.99
CA VAL A 36 -0.89 -6.08 -9.74
C VAL A 36 -1.78 -5.56 -8.62
N GLU A 37 -2.68 -4.62 -8.90
CA GLU A 37 -3.64 -4.14 -7.90
C GLU A 37 -4.61 -5.23 -7.43
N VAL A 38 -5.12 -6.05 -8.35
CA VAL A 38 -5.97 -7.20 -8.01
C VAL A 38 -5.21 -8.18 -7.11
N MET A 39 -3.98 -8.54 -7.47
CA MET A 39 -3.12 -9.41 -6.66
C MET A 39 -2.84 -8.81 -5.27
N LEU A 40 -2.57 -7.51 -5.19
CA LEU A 40 -2.31 -6.84 -3.91
C LEU A 40 -3.55 -6.75 -3.03
N ARG A 41 -4.76 -6.63 -3.60
CA ARG A 41 -6.03 -6.61 -2.87
C ARG A 41 -6.49 -7.99 -2.44
N ASP A 42 -6.16 -9.02 -3.22
CA ASP A 42 -6.47 -10.40 -2.92
C ASP A 42 -5.58 -10.92 -1.77
N ARG A 43 -6.24 -11.42 -0.71
CA ARG A 43 -5.58 -11.86 0.51
C ARG A 43 -5.09 -13.30 0.45
N ASP A 44 -5.57 -14.09 -0.50
CA ASP A 44 -5.09 -15.45 -0.69
C ASP A 44 -3.65 -15.46 -1.23
N TRP A 45 -3.27 -14.39 -1.92
CA TRP A 45 -1.88 -14.09 -2.26
C TRP A 45 -1.04 -13.80 -1.01
N LYS A 46 -0.16 -14.74 -0.69
CA LYS A 46 0.83 -14.59 0.38
C LYS A 46 1.84 -13.51 0.02
N HIS A 47 2.35 -12.82 1.02
CA HIS A 47 3.37 -11.79 0.81
C HIS A 47 4.62 -12.33 0.09
N ALA A 48 5.00 -13.60 0.33
CA ALA A 48 6.14 -14.20 -0.36
C ALA A 48 5.91 -14.32 -1.88
N ASP A 49 4.71 -14.75 -2.29
CA ASP A 49 4.35 -14.89 -3.71
C ASP A 49 4.28 -13.53 -4.41
N VAL A 50 3.63 -12.55 -3.77
CA VAL A 50 3.56 -11.17 -4.26
C VAL A 50 4.96 -10.59 -4.45
N ARG A 51 5.85 -10.79 -3.47
CA ARG A 51 7.23 -10.30 -3.56
C ARG A 51 8.00 -10.96 -4.69
N ARG A 52 7.87 -12.28 -4.86
CA ARG A 52 8.52 -13.01 -5.95
C ARG A 52 8.08 -12.47 -7.31
N ILE A 53 6.77 -12.32 -7.53
CA ILE A 53 6.24 -11.80 -8.79
C ILE A 53 6.73 -10.37 -9.04
N LEU A 54 6.65 -9.49 -8.04
CA LEU A 54 7.14 -8.12 -8.20
C LEU A 54 8.65 -8.08 -8.50
N ALA A 55 9.44 -8.95 -7.87
CA ALA A 55 10.89 -9.04 -8.09
C ALA A 55 11.23 -9.53 -9.50
N GLU A 56 10.50 -10.53 -10.02
CA GLU A 56 10.63 -11.03 -11.39
C GLU A 56 10.39 -9.93 -12.43
N HIS A 57 9.57 -8.93 -12.09
CA HIS A 57 9.26 -7.77 -12.92
C HIS A 57 10.00 -6.49 -12.48
N GLY A 58 11.11 -6.63 -11.72
CA GLY A 58 12.04 -5.53 -11.43
C GLY A 58 11.73 -4.67 -10.19
N LEU A 59 10.73 -5.04 -9.38
CA LEU A 59 10.43 -4.39 -8.09
C LEU A 59 10.73 -5.29 -6.90
N GLU A 60 11.80 -4.98 -6.18
CA GLU A 60 12.06 -5.53 -4.85
C GLU A 60 11.18 -4.85 -3.79
N ALA A 61 9.95 -5.34 -3.64
CA ALA A 61 9.04 -4.92 -2.58
C ALA A 61 9.34 -5.67 -1.27
N SER A 62 9.43 -4.93 -0.17
CA SER A 62 9.44 -5.52 1.17
C SER A 62 8.03 -5.88 1.64
N GLN A 63 7.94 -6.83 2.58
CA GLN A 63 6.68 -7.18 3.22
C GLN A 63 5.98 -5.97 3.87
N VAL A 64 6.77 -5.06 4.47
CA VAL A 64 6.24 -3.84 5.12
C VAL A 64 5.59 -2.92 4.10
N GLN A 65 6.16 -2.79 2.89
CA GLN A 65 5.57 -1.97 1.84
C GLN A 65 4.25 -2.54 1.33
N ILE A 66 4.17 -3.86 1.15
CA ILE A 66 2.92 -4.53 0.73
C ILE A 66 1.86 -4.40 1.82
N ALA A 67 2.22 -4.64 3.08
CA ALA A 67 1.30 -4.50 4.21
C ALA A 67 0.80 -3.07 4.36
N ARG A 68 1.68 -2.07 4.25
CA ARG A 68 1.33 -0.65 4.29
C ARG A 68 0.41 -0.26 3.15
N TRP A 69 0.70 -0.71 1.92
CA TRP A 69 -0.16 -0.47 0.77
C TRP A 69 -1.57 -1.04 0.96
N ARG A 70 -1.67 -2.25 1.52
CA ARG A 70 -2.95 -2.92 1.85
C ARG A 70 -3.72 -2.15 2.92
N GLU A 71 -3.06 -1.77 4.02
CA GLU A 71 -3.65 -0.98 5.10
C GLU A 71 -4.13 0.39 4.61
N ASP A 72 -3.32 1.09 3.82
CA ASP A 72 -3.62 2.41 3.28
C ASP A 72 -4.88 2.44 2.39
N ARG A 73 -5.18 1.30 1.75
CA ARG A 73 -6.35 1.10 0.86
C ARG A 73 -7.52 0.37 1.54
N GLY A 74 -7.48 0.23 2.87
CA GLY A 74 -8.58 -0.37 3.63
C GLY A 74 -8.75 -1.86 3.38
N VAL A 75 -7.71 -2.56 2.89
CA VAL A 75 -7.68 -4.02 2.78
C VAL A 75 -7.45 -4.58 4.20
N HIS A 76 -8.46 -4.46 5.05
CA HIS A 76 -8.41 -4.95 6.42
C HIS A 76 -8.85 -6.41 6.50
N ARG A 77 -8.32 -7.12 7.50
CA ARG A 77 -8.96 -8.34 8.01
C ARG A 77 -10.22 -7.88 8.73
N VAL A 78 -11.40 -8.08 8.14
CA VAL A 78 -12.64 -8.04 8.93
C VAL A 78 -12.48 -9.15 9.96
N SER A 79 -12.18 -8.78 11.19
CA SER A 79 -12.29 -9.68 12.34
C SER A 79 -13.75 -10.10 12.39
N ARG A 80 -14.00 -11.38 12.09
CA ARG A 80 -15.30 -12.01 12.30
C ARG A 80 -15.30 -12.64 13.68
#